data_AF-A0A1C4A5M8-F1
#
_entry.id   AF-A0A1C4A5M8-F1
#
_cell.length_a   1.000
_cell.length_b   1.000
_cell.length_c   1.000
_cell.angle_alpha   90.00
_cell.angle_beta   90.00
_cell.angle_gamma   90.00
#
_symmetry.space_group_name_H-M   'P 1'
#
loop_
_entity.id
_entity.type
_entity.pdbx_description
1 polymer ?
#
loop_
_entity_poly.entity_id
_entity_poly.type
_entity_poly.pdbx_seq_one_letter_code
_entity_poly.pdbx_strand_id
1 'polypeptide(L)'
;MGITKGKVIGIIILMALCIPFTAWKESKVKDFPVSIFSSYVEDENPKDYKYTAFVPDFAIWIRGWEKQQSEGEITSYKKGDRTVIVHHPPGNDGFYLYDTNEIKEYKQP
;
A
#
# COMPACT_ATOMS: atom_id res chain seq x y z
N MET A 1 -15.19 29.92 -22.87
CA MET A 1 -15.57 28.59 -23.39
C MET A 1 -16.48 27.90 -22.36
N GLY A 2 -17.77 27.72 -22.66
CA GLY A 2 -18.71 27.08 -21.74
C GLY A 2 -18.58 25.55 -21.79
N ILE A 3 -18.56 24.91 -20.63
CA ILE A 3 -18.54 23.44 -20.54
C ILE A 3 -19.93 22.94 -20.99
N THR A 4 -20.00 22.25 -22.13
CA THR A 4 -21.24 21.67 -22.66
C THR A 4 -21.62 20.41 -21.88
N LYS A 5 -22.92 20.11 -21.74
CA LYS A 5 -23.43 18.95 -20.98
C LYS A 5 -22.77 17.62 -21.39
N GLY A 6 -22.47 17.43 -22.68
CA GLY A 6 -21.75 16.25 -23.18
C GLY A 6 -20.29 16.16 -22.69
N LYS A 7 -19.63 17.30 -22.50
CA LYS A 7 -18.26 17.36 -21.97
C LYS A 7 -18.22 17.03 -20.47
N VAL A 8 -19.27 17.39 -19.72
CA VAL A 8 -19.44 16.98 -18.32
C VAL A 8 -19.65 15.47 -18.20
N ILE A 9 -20.52 14.89 -19.04
CA ILE A 9 -20.76 13.44 -19.05
C ILE A 9 -19.48 12.67 -19.41
N GLY A 10 -18.74 13.14 -20.41
CA GLY A 10 -17.45 12.55 -20.77
C GLY A 10 -16.44 12.58 -19.62
N ILE A 11 -16.38 13.68 -18.86
CA ILE A 11 -15.51 13.79 -17.67
C ILE A 11 -15.95 12.81 -16.57
N ILE A 12 -17.25 12.66 -16.32
CA ILE A 12 -17.77 11.71 -15.32
C ILE A 12 -17.43 10.26 -15.70
N ILE A 13 -17.64 9.88 -16.97
CA ILE A 13 -17.32 8.53 -17.47
C ILE A 13 -15.81 8.28 -17.38
N LEU A 14 -14.99 9.28 -17.73
CA LEU A 14 -13.54 9.18 -17.62
C LEU A 14 -13.09 8.98 -16.17
N MET A 15 -13.64 9.73 -15.21
CA MET A 15 -13.36 9.54 -13.79
C MET A 15 -13.81 8.15 -13.29
N ALA A 16 -14.97 7.67 -13.75
CA ALA A 16 -15.47 6.33 -13.39
C ALA A 16 -14.56 5.21 -13.92
N LEU A 17 -14.00 5.36 -15.12
CA LEU A 17 -13.04 4.42 -15.71
C LEU A 17 -11.69 4.40 -14.96
N CYS A 18 -11.35 5.46 -14.22
CA CYS A 18 -10.14 5.51 -13.41
C CYS A 18 -10.27 4.85 -12.03
N ILE A 19 -11.50 4.56 -11.55
CA ILE A 19 -11.76 3.89 -10.25
C ILE A 19 -10.99 2.55 -10.09
N PRO A 20 -10.95 1.63 -11.07
CA PRO A 20 -10.20 0.37 -10.91
C PRO A 20 -8.68 0.59 -10.78
N PHE A 21 -8.13 1.69 -11.32
CA PHE A 21 -6.71 2.01 -11.18
C PHE A 21 -6.36 2.59 -9.80
N THR A 22 -7.37 3.15 -9.12
CA THR A 22 -7.24 3.58 -7.73
C THR A 22 -7.73 2.52 -6.75
N ALA A 23 -8.10 1.32 -7.21
CA ALA A 23 -8.55 0.25 -6.33
C ALA A 23 -7.37 -0.32 -5.52
N TRP A 24 -7.53 -0.33 -4.20
CA TRP A 24 -6.67 -1.05 -3.27
C TRP A 24 -7.41 -2.28 -2.75
N LYS A 25 -6.67 -3.32 -2.36
CA LYS A 25 -7.19 -4.45 -1.59
C LYS A 25 -6.65 -4.39 -0.17
N GLU A 26 -7.33 -5.06 0.75
CA GLU A 26 -6.79 -5.24 2.09
C GLU A 26 -5.61 -6.21 2.03
N SER A 27 -4.52 -5.83 2.70
CA SER A 27 -3.38 -6.71 2.87
C SER A 27 -3.62 -7.68 4.03
N LYS A 28 -2.77 -8.69 4.16
CA LYS A 28 -2.69 -9.56 5.34
C LYS A 28 -2.40 -8.76 6.61
N VAL A 29 -1.70 -7.63 6.51
CA VAL A 29 -1.62 -6.63 7.58
C VAL A 29 -2.95 -5.90 7.64
N LYS A 30 -3.71 -6.15 8.71
CA LYS A 30 -5.07 -5.62 8.91
C LYS A 30 -5.11 -4.10 8.65
N ASP A 31 -6.09 -3.59 7.91
CA ASP A 31 -6.29 -2.15 7.67
C ASP A 31 -5.10 -1.41 6.99
N PHE A 32 -4.12 -2.14 6.47
CA PHE A 32 -3.07 -1.60 5.62
C PHE A 32 -3.38 -1.90 4.15
N PRO A 33 -3.53 -0.88 3.29
CA PRO A 33 -3.89 -1.07 1.88
C PRO A 33 -2.69 -1.54 1.05
N VAL A 34 -2.90 -2.50 0.17
CA VAL A 34 -1.95 -2.87 -0.90
C VAL A 34 -2.61 -2.75 -2.26
N SER A 35 -1.80 -2.62 -3.30
CA SER A 35 -2.31 -2.58 -4.67
C SER A 35 -3.12 -3.84 -4.98
N ILE A 36 -4.18 -3.72 -5.77
CA ILE A 36 -4.96 -4.89 -6.22
C ILE A 36 -4.10 -5.86 -7.05
N PHE A 37 -3.04 -5.35 -7.68
CA PHE A 37 -2.06 -6.13 -8.43
C PHE A 37 -1.06 -6.86 -7.52
N SER A 38 -1.05 -6.55 -6.22
CA SER A 38 -0.17 -7.22 -5.26
C SER A 38 -0.74 -8.59 -4.90
N SER A 39 0.00 -9.63 -5.30
CA SER A 39 -0.25 -11.01 -4.87
C SER A 39 0.59 -11.30 -3.64
N TYR A 40 -0.03 -11.89 -2.63
CA TYR A 40 0.68 -12.42 -1.47
C TYR A 40 1.47 -13.64 -1.92
N VAL A 41 2.76 -13.66 -1.61
CA VAL A 41 3.62 -14.82 -1.80
C VAL A 41 3.73 -15.51 -0.46
N GLU A 42 3.32 -16.77 -0.40
CA GLU A 42 3.51 -17.58 0.79
C GLU A 42 5.01 -17.80 0.97
N ASP A 43 5.55 -17.24 2.04
CA ASP A 43 6.95 -17.33 2.42
C ASP A 43 7.06 -18.23 3.66
N GLU A 44 8.23 -18.83 3.88
CA GLU A 44 8.49 -19.73 5.01
C GLU A 44 8.41 -19.00 6.35
N ASN A 45 8.57 -17.67 6.33
CA ASN A 45 8.37 -16.80 7.49
C ASN A 45 7.00 -16.09 7.44
N PRO A 46 5.99 -16.55 8.20
CA PRO A 46 4.64 -15.99 8.16
C PRO A 46 4.55 -14.57 8.75
N LYS A 47 5.61 -14.08 9.42
CA LYS A 47 5.66 -12.72 9.99
C LYS A 47 6.03 -11.65 8.95
N ASP A 48 6.57 -12.06 7.80
CA ASP A 48 7.06 -11.16 6.76
C ASP A 48 6.13 -11.29 5.55
N TYR A 49 5.08 -10.48 5.50
CA TYR A 49 4.10 -10.61 4.42
C TYR A 49 4.69 -10.07 3.11
N LYS A 50 5.10 -10.98 2.22
CA LYS A 50 5.67 -10.66 0.92
C LYS A 50 4.60 -10.42 -0.14
N TYR A 51 4.80 -9.38 -0.94
CA TYR A 51 3.94 -9.01 -2.06
C TYR A 51 4.77 -8.74 -3.32
N THR A 52 4.17 -8.94 -4.49
CA THR A 52 4.89 -8.88 -5.80
C THR A 52 4.76 -7.57 -6.58
N ALA A 53 4.07 -6.57 -6.06
CA ALA A 53 3.80 -5.34 -6.81
C ALA A 53 4.22 -4.09 -6.02
N PHE A 54 3.28 -3.24 -5.61
CA PHE A 54 3.60 -2.00 -4.92
C PHE A 54 2.56 -1.60 -3.89
N VAL A 55 2.91 -0.61 -3.07
CA VAL A 55 2.01 0.01 -2.10
C VAL A 55 1.47 1.33 -2.65
N PRO A 56 0.13 1.53 -2.70
CA PRO A 56 -0.46 2.76 -3.20
C PRO A 56 -0.43 3.89 -2.16
N ASP A 57 0.51 4.83 -2.29
CA ASP A 57 0.69 5.98 -1.37
C ASP A 57 -0.61 6.77 -1.13
N PHE A 58 -1.41 7.00 -2.17
CA PHE A 58 -2.67 7.73 -2.04
C PHE A 58 -3.69 6.97 -1.16
N ALA A 59 -3.73 5.64 -1.24
CA ALA A 59 -4.66 4.82 -0.48
C ALA A 59 -4.23 4.70 0.98
N ILE A 60 -2.92 4.59 1.23
CA ILE A 60 -2.31 4.69 2.56
C ILE A 60 -2.79 5.97 3.25
N TRP A 61 -2.63 7.11 2.56
CA TRP A 61 -3.03 8.41 3.09
C TRP A 61 -4.53 8.53 3.35
N ILE A 62 -5.39 8.11 2.42
CA ILE A 62 -6.86 8.11 2.61
C ILE A 62 -7.29 7.21 3.78
N ARG A 63 -6.56 6.12 4.04
CA ARG A 63 -6.78 5.22 5.18
C ARG A 63 -6.23 5.78 6.50
N GLY A 64 -5.67 7.00 6.52
CA GLY A 64 -5.19 7.68 7.72
C GLY A 64 -3.81 7.21 8.18
N TRP A 65 -3.02 6.63 7.28
CA TRP A 65 -1.62 6.31 7.55
C TRP A 65 -0.73 7.47 7.11
N GLU A 66 0.18 7.88 7.99
CA GLU A 66 1.16 8.93 7.76
C GLU A 66 2.51 8.31 7.42
N LYS A 67 3.09 8.73 6.29
CA LYS A 67 4.47 8.38 5.93
C LYS A 67 5.43 9.13 6.86
N GLN A 68 6.22 8.40 7.65
CA GLN A 68 7.12 9.01 8.65
C GLN A 68 8.52 9.22 8.06
N GLN A 69 9.23 8.13 7.79
CA GLN A 69 10.59 8.18 7.26
C GLN A 69 10.78 7.10 6.18
N SER A 70 11.45 7.49 5.11
CA SER A 70 11.91 6.60 4.04
C SER A 70 13.44 6.61 4.10
N GLU A 71 14.03 5.53 4.58
CA GLU A 71 15.47 5.36 4.66
C GLU A 71 15.89 4.26 3.68
N GLY A 72 16.47 4.68 2.55
CA GLY A 72 16.82 3.79 1.45
C GLY A 72 15.62 2.99 0.96
N GLU A 73 15.68 1.68 1.17
CA GLU A 73 14.71 0.68 0.73
C GLU A 73 13.57 0.44 1.73
N ILE A 74 13.63 1.08 2.90
CA ILE A 74 12.65 0.91 3.97
C ILE A 74 11.81 2.18 4.09
N THR A 75 10.49 2.04 4.09
CA THR A 75 9.53 3.11 4.35
C THR A 75 8.64 2.76 5.53
N SER A 76 8.50 3.68 6.48
CA SER A 76 7.64 3.52 7.66
C SER A 76 6.35 4.33 7.55
N TYR A 77 5.24 3.70 7.90
CA TYR A 77 3.91 4.29 7.95
C TYR A 77 3.33 4.16 9.36
N LYS A 78 2.80 5.25 9.90
CA LYS A 78 2.24 5.30 11.24
C LYS A 78 0.76 5.66 11.20
N LYS A 79 -0.04 4.99 12.03
CA LYS A 79 -1.45 5.31 12.27
C LYS A 79 -1.75 5.13 13.76
N GLY A 80 -1.85 6.23 14.49
CA GLY A 80 -1.92 6.20 15.96
C GLY A 80 -0.65 5.58 16.56
N ASP A 81 -0.80 4.56 17.41
CA ASP A 81 0.31 3.83 18.03
C ASP A 81 0.86 2.66 17.18
N ARG A 82 0.28 2.44 15.99
CA ARG A 82 0.67 1.35 15.11
C ARG A 82 1.61 1.84 14.02
N THR A 83 2.69 1.09 13.81
CA THR A 83 3.66 1.34 12.73
C THR A 83 3.74 0.12 11.82
N VAL A 84 3.60 0.34 10.51
CA VAL A 84 3.85 -0.64 9.47
C VAL A 84 5.10 -0.22 8.71
N ILE A 85 6.03 -1.16 8.57
CA ILE A 85 7.27 -0.98 7.83
C ILE A 85 7.14 -1.70 6.50
N VAL A 86 7.51 -1.03 5.43
CA VAL A 86 7.53 -1.55 4.06
C VAL A 86 8.98 -1.60 3.60
N HIS A 87 9.46 -2.77 3.23
CA HIS A 87 10.82 -2.97 2.74
C HIS A 87 10.81 -3.39 1.28
N HIS A 88 11.56 -2.67 0.44
CA HIS A 88 11.71 -2.90 -1.00
C HIS A 88 13.18 -3.27 -1.31
N PRO A 89 13.59 -4.53 -1.09
CA PRO A 89 14.98 -4.92 -1.30
C PRO A 89 15.42 -4.77 -2.77
N PRO A 90 16.72 -4.55 -3.02
CA PRO A 90 17.23 -4.26 -4.34
C PRO A 90 17.20 -5.53 -5.19
N GLY A 91 16.77 -5.41 -6.45
CA GLY A 91 16.76 -6.54 -7.39
C GLY A 91 15.59 -7.53 -7.18
N ASN A 92 14.62 -7.19 -6.33
CA ASN A 92 13.36 -7.90 -6.20
C ASN A 92 12.20 -6.95 -6.55
N ASP A 93 11.30 -7.37 -7.44
CA ASP A 93 10.13 -6.58 -7.84
C ASP A 93 9.03 -6.56 -6.77
N GLY A 94 9.24 -7.25 -5.65
CA GLY A 94 8.32 -7.34 -4.53
C GLY A 94 8.73 -6.51 -3.32
N PHE A 95 7.78 -6.35 -2.39
CA PHE A 95 7.97 -5.67 -1.11
C PHE A 95 7.49 -6.54 0.05
N TYR A 96 8.05 -6.30 1.22
CA TYR A 96 7.68 -6.96 2.46
C TYR A 96 6.95 -5.99 3.38
N LEU A 97 5.87 -6.45 4.01
CA LEU A 97 5.13 -5.70 5.03
C LEU A 97 5.36 -6.29 6.41
N TYR A 98 5.64 -5.40 7.36
CA TYR A 98 5.94 -5.70 8.75
C TYR A 98 5.06 -4.84 9.65
N ASP A 99 4.25 -5.43 10.51
CA ASP A 99 3.48 -4.69 11.52
C ASP A 99 4.15 -4.74 12.89
N THR A 100 4.69 -3.62 13.35
CA THR A 100 5.41 -3.55 14.64
C THR A 100 4.59 -4.02 15.84
N ASN A 101 3.26 -3.97 15.77
CA ASN A 101 2.40 -4.48 16.83
C ASN A 101 2.24 -6.02 16.80
N GLU A 102 2.43 -6.66 15.65
CA GLU A 102 2.56 -8.11 15.51
C GLU A 102 4.00 -8.58 15.83
N ILE A 103 4.97 -7.66 15.77
CA ILE A 103 6.41 -7.91 15.91
C ILE A 103 6.92 -7.58 17.34
N LYS A 104 6.19 -7.94 18.40
CA LYS A 104 6.78 -7.93 19.77
C LYS A 104 7.91 -8.97 19.95
N GLU A 105 8.33 -9.65 18.88
CA GLU A 105 9.25 -10.78 18.94
C GLU A 105 10.17 -10.85 17.72
N TYR A 106 10.84 -9.74 17.40
CA TYR A 106 12.02 -9.76 16.52
C TYR A 106 13.24 -9.34 17.34
N LYS A 107 13.98 -10.34 17.82
CA LYS A 107 15.41 -10.13 18.12
C LYS A 107 16.14 -10.21 16.78
N GLN A 108 16.89 -9.16 16.45
CA GLN A 108 17.86 -9.23 15.36
C GLN A 108 18.78 -10.45 15.56
N PRO A 109 19.17 -11.16 14.48
CA PRO A 109 20.23 -12.16 14.54
C PRO A 109 21.58 -11.54 14.93
#